data_AF-A0A9C7QD12-F1
#
_entry.id   AF-A0A9C7QD12-F1
#
_cell.length_a   1.000
_cell.length_b   1.000
_cell.length_c   1.000
_cell.angle_alpha   90.00
_cell.angle_beta   90.00
_cell.angle_gamma   90.00
#
_symmetry.space_group_name_H-M   'P 1'
#
loop_
_entity.id
_entity.type
_entity.pdbx_description
1 polymer ?
#
loop_
_entity_poly.entity_id
_entity_poly.type
_entity_poly.pdbx_seq_one_letter_code
_entity_poly.pdbx_strand_id
1 'polypeptide(L)'
;NTIGRHQSQLTLTRICTNKSPWLSCCNVGDIHNIPISHGEGRFVAPEAVIKQLIANGQVATQYVDLNGNPTMDVAYNPNSSMYAIEGIISPDGRVLGKMGHTERLTDNVAKNVAGNKEQLLFKGGVDYFA
;
A
#
# COMPACT_ATOMS: atom_id res chain seq x y z
N ASN A 1 -7.08 14.60 3.09
CA ASN A 1 -6.67 13.86 4.33
C ASN A 1 -7.13 14.66 5.55
N THR A 2 -7.04 14.13 6.79
CA THR A 2 -7.47 14.88 8.00
C THR A 2 -6.64 16.12 8.28
N ILE A 3 -5.44 16.20 7.71
CA ILE A 3 -4.47 17.28 7.93
C ILE A 3 -4.75 18.48 7.00
N GLY A 4 -5.61 18.32 6.00
CA GLY A 4 -5.97 19.38 5.04
C GLY A 4 -4.80 19.86 4.17
N ARG A 5 -3.77 19.03 3.95
CA ARG A 5 -2.54 19.42 3.22
C ARG A 5 -2.07 18.33 2.26
N HIS A 6 -1.39 18.71 1.19
CA HIS A 6 -0.69 17.74 0.34
C HIS A 6 0.41 17.02 1.14
N GLN A 7 0.53 15.71 0.95
CA GLN A 7 1.56 14.88 1.57
C GLN A 7 2.45 14.31 0.47
N SER A 8 3.74 14.63 0.52
CA SER A 8 4.75 14.17 -0.43
C SER A 8 5.96 13.66 0.34
N GLN A 9 6.03 12.35 0.54
CA GLN A 9 7.07 11.70 1.33
C GLN A 9 7.18 10.21 0.99
N LEU A 10 8.15 9.54 1.57
CA LEU A 10 8.31 8.09 1.55
C LEU A 10 7.64 7.49 2.79
N THR A 11 6.92 6.39 2.62
CA THR A 11 6.21 5.73 3.72
C THR A 11 6.39 4.23 3.67
N LEU A 12 6.43 3.60 4.85
CA LEU A 12 6.45 2.15 4.95
C LEU A 12 5.05 1.60 4.75
N THR A 13 4.93 0.63 3.86
CA THR A 13 3.71 -0.14 3.64
C THR A 13 4.02 -1.62 3.75
N ARG A 14 3.13 -2.40 4.37
CA ARG A 14 3.22 -3.86 4.40
C ARG A 14 2.27 -4.51 3.41
N ILE A 15 2.67 -5.64 2.83
CA ILE A 15 1.78 -6.52 2.06
C ILE A 15 0.88 -7.31 3.01
N CYS A 16 -0.43 -7.21 2.83
CA CYS A 16 -1.42 -7.89 3.68
C CYS A 16 -2.00 -9.14 3.01
N THR A 17 -1.90 -9.24 1.68
CA THR A 17 -2.39 -10.36 0.86
C THR A 17 -1.59 -10.41 -0.44
N ASN A 18 -1.38 -11.62 -0.97
CA ASN A 18 -0.84 -11.84 -2.31
C ASN A 18 -1.87 -12.51 -3.24
N LYS A 19 -3.17 -12.43 -2.90
CA LYS A 19 -4.31 -12.96 -3.69
C LYS A 19 -4.63 -12.13 -4.94
N SER A 20 -3.66 -11.43 -5.49
CA SER A 20 -3.79 -10.60 -6.67
C SER A 20 -2.62 -10.90 -7.60
N PRO A 21 -2.83 -11.00 -8.92
CA PRO A 21 -1.73 -11.20 -9.85
C PRO A 21 -0.65 -10.12 -9.74
N TRP A 22 -1.07 -8.88 -9.48
CA TRP A 22 -0.17 -7.74 -9.19
C TRP A 22 0.73 -7.98 -7.98
N LEU A 23 0.34 -8.80 -7.02
CA LEU A 23 1.10 -9.05 -5.79
C LEU A 23 1.71 -10.46 -5.73
N SER A 24 1.67 -11.21 -6.85
CA SER A 24 2.16 -12.59 -6.94
C SER A 24 3.65 -12.75 -6.67
N CYS A 25 4.44 -11.70 -6.97
CA CYS A 25 5.87 -11.63 -6.72
C CYS A 25 6.21 -11.04 -5.34
N CYS A 26 5.23 -10.89 -4.45
CA CYS A 26 5.40 -10.39 -3.08
C CYS A 26 4.93 -11.43 -2.07
N ASN A 27 5.51 -11.40 -0.87
CA ASN A 27 5.08 -12.22 0.26
C ASN A 27 4.24 -11.40 1.24
N VAL A 28 3.28 -12.06 1.89
CA VAL A 28 2.53 -11.45 2.99
C VAL A 28 3.51 -11.12 4.12
N GLY A 29 3.46 -9.87 4.59
CA GLY A 29 4.37 -9.34 5.59
C GLY A 29 5.55 -8.55 5.02
N ASP A 30 5.80 -8.59 3.71
CA ASP A 30 6.87 -7.79 3.10
C ASP A 30 6.62 -6.30 3.34
N ILE A 31 7.65 -5.59 3.80
CA ILE A 31 7.61 -4.15 4.06
C ILE A 31 8.36 -3.43 2.94
N HIS A 32 7.68 -2.47 2.33
CA HIS A 32 8.21 -1.66 1.25
C HIS A 32 8.14 -0.17 1.61
N ASN A 33 9.19 0.56 1.29
CA ASN A 33 9.29 2.00 1.42
C ASN A 33 8.82 2.66 0.11
N ILE A 34 7.57 3.07 0.08
CA ILE A 34 6.84 3.50 -1.12
C ILE A 34 6.63 5.01 -1.09
N PRO A 35 6.90 5.73 -2.20
CA PRO A 35 6.63 7.15 -2.27
C PRO A 35 5.13 7.41 -2.36
N ILE A 36 4.68 8.46 -1.69
CA ILE A 36 3.31 8.97 -1.79
C ILE A 36 3.35 10.43 -2.24
N SER A 37 2.31 10.87 -2.95
CA SER A 37 2.16 12.28 -3.33
C SER A 37 0.69 12.61 -3.58
N HIS A 38 -0.05 12.93 -2.51
CA HIS A 38 -1.50 13.13 -2.59
C HIS A 38 -2.04 14.08 -1.51
N GLY A 39 -3.10 14.84 -1.83
CA GLY A 39 -3.92 15.57 -0.86
C GLY A 39 -5.14 14.80 -0.38
N GLU A 40 -5.65 13.89 -1.21
CA GLU A 40 -6.97 13.25 -1.05
C GLU A 40 -6.91 11.71 -0.87
N GLY A 41 -5.73 11.15 -0.60
CA GLY A 41 -5.53 9.69 -0.49
C GLY A 41 -6.11 9.01 0.76
N ARG A 42 -7.03 9.64 1.50
CA ARG A 42 -7.57 9.04 2.74
C ARG A 42 -8.62 7.99 2.40
N PHE A 43 -8.34 6.72 2.74
CA PHE A 43 -9.34 5.68 2.66
C PHE A 43 -10.38 5.81 3.78
N VAL A 44 -11.65 5.91 3.39
CA VAL A 44 -12.80 6.00 4.29
C VAL A 44 -13.92 5.12 3.75
N ALA A 45 -14.50 4.29 4.62
CA ALA A 45 -15.68 3.49 4.31
C ALA A 45 -16.44 3.18 5.61
N PRO A 46 -17.73 2.80 5.55
CA PRO A 46 -18.44 2.27 6.71
C PRO A 46 -17.68 1.09 7.33
N GLU A 47 -17.68 1.00 8.66
CA GLU A 47 -16.89 -0.02 9.36
C GLU A 47 -17.27 -1.46 8.94
N ALA A 48 -18.55 -1.71 8.66
CA ALA A 48 -19.01 -3.00 8.14
C ALA A 48 -18.35 -3.37 6.79
N VAL A 49 -18.17 -2.38 5.89
CA VAL A 49 -17.50 -2.58 4.60
C VAL A 49 -16.02 -2.87 4.83
N ILE A 50 -15.36 -2.16 5.75
CA ILE A 50 -13.94 -2.40 6.06
C ILE A 50 -13.74 -3.81 6.64
N LYS A 51 -14.59 -4.23 7.57
CA LYS A 51 -14.56 -5.59 8.13
C LYS A 51 -14.78 -6.66 7.05
N GLN A 52 -15.68 -6.41 6.10
CA GLN A 52 -15.89 -7.31 4.96
C GLN A 52 -14.66 -7.39 4.07
N LEU A 53 -14.03 -6.26 3.72
CA LEU A 53 -12.79 -6.23 2.94
C LEU A 53 -11.65 -6.99 3.65
N ILE A 54 -11.50 -6.82 4.96
CA ILE A 54 -10.49 -7.55 5.76
C ILE A 54 -10.80 -9.05 5.76
N ALA A 55 -12.05 -9.45 6.05
CA ALA A 55 -12.45 -10.86 6.10
C ALA A 55 -12.26 -11.57 4.75
N ASN A 56 -12.50 -10.85 3.65
CA ASN A 56 -12.28 -11.37 2.30
C ASN A 56 -10.81 -11.40 1.89
N GLY A 57 -9.90 -10.80 2.68
CA GLY A 57 -8.49 -10.64 2.33
C GLY A 57 -8.26 -9.68 1.16
N GLN A 58 -9.12 -8.65 1.05
CA GLN A 58 -9.08 -7.62 0.00
C GLN A 58 -8.29 -6.38 0.40
N VAL A 59 -7.85 -6.26 1.65
CA VAL A 59 -6.87 -5.23 2.04
C VAL A 59 -5.52 -5.66 1.47
N ALA A 60 -5.04 -4.94 0.47
CA ALA A 60 -3.82 -5.25 -0.27
C ALA A 60 -2.58 -4.88 0.56
N THR A 61 -2.60 -3.66 1.08
CA THR A 61 -1.46 -3.03 1.72
C THR A 61 -1.92 -2.08 2.81
N GLN A 62 -1.11 -1.96 3.85
CA GLN A 62 -1.35 -1.06 4.98
C GLN A 62 -0.12 -0.19 5.26
N TYR A 63 -0.32 1.06 5.66
CA TYR A 63 0.71 1.90 6.26
C TYR A 63 1.15 1.30 7.59
N VAL A 64 2.46 1.30 7.85
CA VAL A 64 3.04 0.71 9.07
C VAL A 64 4.05 1.62 9.74
N ASP A 65 4.20 1.44 11.05
CA ASP A 65 5.29 2.05 11.82
C ASP A 65 6.65 1.41 11.49
N LEU A 66 7.71 1.87 12.17
CA LEU A 66 9.07 1.35 12.00
C LEU A 66 9.23 -0.12 12.44
N ASN A 67 8.27 -0.66 13.20
CA ASN A 67 8.26 -2.06 13.62
C ASN A 67 7.43 -2.95 12.67
N GLY A 68 6.85 -2.37 11.61
CA GLY A 68 6.01 -3.11 10.65
C GLY A 68 4.57 -3.31 11.10
N ASN A 69 4.13 -2.65 12.18
CA ASN A 69 2.77 -2.74 12.67
C ASN A 69 1.87 -1.69 12.01
N PRO A 70 0.66 -2.05 11.54
CA PRO A 70 -0.32 -1.07 11.09
C PRO A 70 -0.59 -0.03 12.17
N THR A 71 -0.58 1.24 11.78
CA THR A 71 -0.70 2.34 12.75
C THR A 71 -1.63 3.45 12.27
N MET A 72 -2.29 4.09 13.22
CA MET A 72 -3.08 5.29 12.99
C MET A 72 -2.30 6.56 13.33
N ASP A 73 -1.03 6.44 13.74
CA ASP A 73 -0.14 7.57 13.92
C ASP A 73 0.10 8.26 12.56
N VAL A 74 -0.20 9.55 12.51
CA VAL A 74 -0.09 10.37 11.31
C VAL A 74 1.33 10.48 10.77
N ALA A 75 2.35 10.25 11.62
CA ALA A 75 3.75 10.21 11.19
C ALA A 75 4.03 9.07 10.20
N TYR A 76 3.25 7.99 10.25
CA TYR A 76 3.44 6.79 9.42
C TYR A 76 2.23 6.48 8.54
N ASN A 77 1.03 6.88 8.94
CA ASN A 77 -0.21 6.88 8.16
C ASN A 77 -0.56 8.32 7.76
N PRO A 78 0.08 8.84 6.70
CA PRO A 78 0.16 10.28 6.39
C PRO A 78 -1.17 10.89 5.95
N ASN A 79 -2.14 10.08 5.58
CA ASN A 79 -3.46 10.53 5.13
C ASN A 79 -4.57 10.18 6.13
N SER A 80 -4.24 9.52 7.25
CA SER A 80 -5.18 9.04 8.27
C SER A 80 -6.23 8.10 7.70
N SER A 81 -5.80 7.22 6.79
CA SER A 81 -6.66 6.18 6.22
C SER A 81 -7.12 5.23 7.31
N MET A 82 -8.41 4.90 7.31
CA MET A 82 -9.00 4.00 8.31
C MET A 82 -8.30 2.63 8.27
N TYR A 83 -8.03 2.05 9.45
CA TYR A 83 -7.32 0.77 9.58
C TYR A 83 -5.95 0.76 8.88
N ALA A 84 -5.33 1.93 8.72
CA ALA A 84 -4.10 2.12 7.96
C ALA A 84 -4.17 1.59 6.51
N ILE A 85 -5.36 1.44 5.93
CA ILE A 85 -5.53 0.88 4.58
C ILE A 85 -4.92 1.83 3.56
N GLU A 86 -4.01 1.31 2.76
CA GLU A 86 -3.33 2.08 1.72
C GLU A 86 -3.74 1.59 0.32
N GLY A 87 -4.02 0.30 0.18
CA GLY A 87 -4.52 -0.28 -1.06
C GLY A 87 -5.47 -1.45 -0.82
N ILE A 88 -6.34 -1.70 -1.81
CA ILE A 88 -7.33 -2.79 -1.82
C ILE A 88 -7.35 -3.48 -3.18
N ILE A 89 -7.86 -4.71 -3.21
CA ILE A 89 -8.08 -5.48 -4.43
C ILE A 89 -9.57 -5.77 -4.66
N SER A 90 -9.96 -5.95 -5.92
CA SER A 90 -11.28 -6.46 -6.28
C SER A 90 -11.54 -7.85 -5.67
N PRO A 91 -12.80 -8.29 -5.54
CA PRO A 91 -13.11 -9.62 -5.01
C PRO A 91 -12.44 -10.78 -5.77
N ASP A 92 -12.20 -10.61 -7.07
CA ASP A 92 -11.48 -11.58 -7.91
C ASP A 92 -9.97 -11.33 -7.99
N GLY A 93 -9.45 -10.33 -7.26
CA GLY A 93 -8.04 -9.97 -7.16
C GLY A 93 -7.43 -9.30 -8.39
N ARG A 94 -8.18 -9.14 -9.50
CA ARG A 94 -7.62 -8.66 -10.77
C ARG A 94 -7.40 -7.15 -10.83
N VAL A 95 -8.15 -6.37 -10.05
CA VAL A 95 -8.00 -4.92 -9.96
C VAL A 95 -7.32 -4.58 -8.65
N LEU A 96 -6.19 -3.86 -8.71
CA LEU A 96 -5.50 -3.31 -7.55
C LEU A 96 -5.71 -1.78 -7.52
N GLY A 97 -6.31 -1.28 -6.45
CA GLY A 97 -6.37 0.14 -6.13
C GLY A 97 -5.36 0.47 -5.04
N LYS A 98 -4.48 1.46 -5.27
CA LYS A 98 -3.37 1.80 -4.38
C LYS A 98 -3.09 3.31 -4.44
N MET A 99 -2.64 3.90 -3.33
CA MET A 99 -2.25 5.32 -3.27
C MET A 99 -0.75 5.57 -3.42
N GLY A 100 0.06 4.61 -3.01
CA GLY A 100 1.51 4.61 -3.11
C GLY A 100 1.97 4.39 -4.55
N HIS A 101 3.01 5.12 -4.91
CA HIS A 101 3.51 5.23 -6.26
C HIS A 101 4.72 4.31 -6.49
N THR A 102 4.48 3.01 -6.50
CA THR A 102 5.53 2.01 -6.78
C THR A 102 6.24 2.27 -8.11
N GLU A 103 5.56 2.86 -9.10
CA GLU A 103 6.11 3.23 -10.40
C GLU A 103 7.12 4.38 -10.36
N ARG A 104 7.15 5.18 -9.28
CA ARG A 104 8.11 6.29 -9.13
C ARG A 104 9.50 5.83 -8.65
N LEU A 105 9.65 4.54 -8.38
CA LEU A 105 10.92 3.94 -8.00
C LEU A 105 11.55 3.31 -9.24
N THR A 106 12.67 3.87 -9.65
CA THR A 106 13.48 3.38 -10.77
C THR A 106 14.94 3.30 -10.35
N ASP A 107 15.76 2.74 -11.24
CA ASP A 107 17.20 2.69 -11.06
C ASP A 107 17.74 4.06 -10.68
N ASN A 108 18.49 4.10 -9.60
CA ASN A 108 19.16 5.28 -9.08
C ASN A 108 18.28 6.33 -8.38
N VAL A 109 16.99 6.07 -8.16
CA VAL A 109 16.10 6.94 -7.36
C VAL A 109 16.17 6.58 -5.86
N ALA A 110 16.14 7.60 -4.99
CA ALA A 110 16.11 7.45 -3.53
C ALA A 110 17.23 6.54 -2.96
N LYS A 111 18.42 6.54 -3.58
CA LYS A 111 19.58 5.71 -3.17
C LYS A 111 20.00 5.91 -1.72
N ASN A 112 19.85 7.14 -1.21
CA ASN A 112 20.23 7.51 0.15
C ASN A 112 19.13 7.19 1.19
N VAL A 113 18.02 6.58 0.78
CA VAL A 113 16.94 6.19 1.69
C VAL A 113 17.02 4.68 1.92
N ALA A 114 17.00 4.25 3.17
CA ALA A 114 17.02 2.84 3.55
C ALA A 114 15.69 2.12 3.26
N GLY A 115 15.68 0.79 3.43
CA GLY A 115 14.50 -0.06 3.29
C GLY A 115 14.29 -0.59 1.87
N ASN A 116 13.53 -1.69 1.76
CA ASN A 116 13.18 -2.28 0.47
C ASN A 116 12.27 -1.32 -0.29
N LYS A 117 12.63 -1.00 -1.53
CA LYS A 117 11.86 -0.13 -2.45
C LYS A 117 11.26 -0.93 -3.60
N GLU A 118 11.71 -2.15 -3.81
CA GLU A 118 11.31 -2.98 -4.93
C GLU A 118 10.02 -3.73 -4.58
N GLN A 119 8.93 -3.32 -5.22
CA GLN A 119 7.64 -3.99 -5.15
C GLN A 119 7.27 -4.39 -6.58
N LEU A 120 7.45 -5.67 -6.92
CA LEU A 120 7.44 -6.19 -8.29
C LEU A 120 6.02 -6.30 -8.91
N LEU A 121 5.21 -5.23 -8.80
CA LEU A 121 3.81 -5.22 -9.23
C LEU A 121 3.66 -5.49 -10.72
N PHE A 122 4.48 -4.81 -11.53
CA PHE A 122 4.42 -4.90 -12.98
C PHE A 122 4.86 -6.28 -13.48
N LYS A 123 5.88 -6.86 -12.86
CA LYS A 123 6.29 -8.23 -13.15
C LYS A 123 5.15 -9.21 -12.85
N GLY A 124 4.53 -9.11 -11.68
CA GLY A 124 3.38 -9.96 -11.34
C GLY A 124 2.19 -9.80 -12.31
N GLY A 125 1.94 -8.56 -12.76
CA GLY A 125 0.94 -8.28 -13.79
C GLY A 125 1.26 -8.91 -15.16
N VAL A 126 2.53 -8.93 -15.56
CA VAL A 126 2.98 -9.57 -16.82
C VAL A 126 2.92 -11.10 -16.70
N ASP A 127 3.45 -11.65 -15.61
CA ASP A 127 3.51 -13.11 -15.37
C ASP A 127 2.12 -13.76 -15.35
N TYR A 128 1.07 -13.00 -15.03
CA TYR A 128 -0.31 -13.48 -15.04
C TYR A 128 -0.83 -13.92 -16.42
N PHE A 129 -0.27 -13.36 -17.50
CA PHE A 129 -0.68 -13.66 -18.88
C PHE A 129 0.27 -14.62 -19.59
N ALA A 130 1.33 -15.08 -18.91
CA ALA A 130 2.34 -15.97 -19.45
C ALA A 130 1.92 -17.45 -19.41
#